data_AF-A0A328PTN3-F1
#
_entry.id   AF-A0A328PTN3-F1
#
_cell.length_a   1.000
_cell.length_b   1.000
_cell.length_c   1.000
_cell.angle_alpha   90.00
_cell.angle_beta   90.00
_cell.angle_gamma   90.00
#
_symmetry.space_group_name_H-M   'P 1'
#
loop_
_entity.id
_entity.type
_entity.pdbx_description
1 polymer ?
#
loop_
_entity_poly.entity_id
_entity_poly.type
_entity_poly.pdbx_seq_one_letter_code
_entity_poly.pdbx_strand_id
1 'polypeptide(L)'
;MRGETTYRLTIFGTGTTRLGTLTGAMGDTYDDTTFNCNKNVFKVKNWTYNDGEGDSWTWEKGFDKIKLTLENCVSENDRKECDMKVSEDSGLEWQDGFTSKAIF
;
A
#
# COMPACT_ATOMS: atom_id res chain seq x y z
N MET A 1 -23.71 -16.16 1.13
CA MET A 1 -23.31 -14.74 1.33
C MET A 1 -21.87 -14.64 0.86
N ARG A 2 -21.57 -13.88 -0.21
CA ARG A 2 -20.17 -13.60 -0.58
C ARG A 2 -19.66 -12.62 0.48
N GLY A 3 -18.80 -13.08 1.38
CA GLY A 3 -18.17 -12.21 2.37
C GLY A 3 -17.36 -11.13 1.67
N GLU A 4 -17.33 -9.92 2.22
CA GLU A 4 -16.46 -8.87 1.71
C GLU A 4 -15.00 -9.31 1.90
N THR A 5 -14.27 -9.47 0.79
CA THR A 5 -12.85 -9.82 0.83
C THR A 5 -12.06 -8.59 1.25
N THR A 6 -11.53 -8.60 2.47
CA THR A 6 -10.61 -7.56 2.94
C THR A 6 -9.19 -7.89 2.50
N TYR A 7 -8.50 -6.91 1.92
CA TYR A 7 -7.10 -7.05 1.51
C TYR A 7 -6.16 -6.43 2.53
N ARG A 8 -4.96 -7.01 2.66
CA ARG A 8 -3.83 -6.51 3.43
C ARG A 8 -2.69 -6.20 2.46
N LEU A 9 -2.12 -5.02 2.60
CA LEU A 9 -0.85 -4.67 1.96
C LEU A 9 0.28 -5.02 2.93
N THR A 10 1.24 -5.80 2.46
CA THR A 10 2.51 -6.08 3.12
C THR A 10 3.64 -5.46 2.30
N ILE A 11 4.53 -4.73 2.95
CA ILE A 11 5.78 -4.22 2.36
C ILE A 11 6.92 -4.86 3.12
N PHE A 12 7.81 -5.53 2.39
CA PHE A 12 9.00 -6.16 2.95
C PHE A 12 10.18 -5.21 2.86
N GLY A 13 11.09 -5.29 3.83
CA GLY A 13 12.31 -4.49 3.88
C GLY A 13 13.22 -4.66 2.66
N THR A 14 13.15 -5.83 2.02
CA THR A 14 13.78 -6.13 0.72
C THR A 14 13.26 -5.28 -0.45
N GLY A 15 12.18 -4.52 -0.25
CA GLY A 15 11.56 -3.69 -1.29
C GLY A 15 10.53 -4.42 -2.16
N THR A 16 10.10 -5.62 -1.77
CA THR A 16 8.95 -6.29 -2.40
C THR A 16 7.65 -5.87 -1.71
N THR A 17 6.55 -5.78 -2.46
CA THR A 17 5.22 -5.58 -1.87
C THR A 17 4.27 -6.71 -2.26
N ARG A 18 3.30 -6.97 -1.37
CA ARG A 18 2.31 -8.01 -1.54
C ARG A 18 0.94 -7.49 -1.15
N LEU A 19 -0.06 -7.72 -1.99
CA LEU A 19 -1.46 -7.53 -1.67
C LEU A 19 -2.10 -8.93 -1.53
N GLY A 20 -2.54 -9.29 -0.33
CA GLY A 20 -3.16 -10.59 -0.06
C GLY A 20 -4.40 -10.46 0.79
N THR A 21 -5.17 -11.53 0.94
CA THR A 21 -6.37 -11.52 1.77
C THR A 21 -6.03 -11.50 3.26
N LEU A 22 -6.89 -10.85 4.05
CA LEU A 22 -6.79 -10.82 5.50
C LEU A 22 -7.52 -12.06 6.08
N THR A 23 -7.10 -13.28 5.73
CA THR A 23 -7.64 -14.48 6.39
C THR A 23 -6.96 -14.60 7.76
N GLY A 24 -7.77 -14.52 8.82
CA GLY A 24 -7.32 -14.34 10.20
C GLY A 24 -6.65 -15.55 10.86
N ALA A 25 -6.00 -16.45 10.11
CA ALA A 25 -5.33 -17.61 10.69
C ALA A 25 -3.80 -17.52 10.50
N MET A 26 -3.07 -17.48 11.63
CA MET A 26 -1.65 -17.81 11.65
C MET A 26 -1.47 -19.22 11.07
N GLY A 27 -0.92 -19.32 9.87
CA GLY A 27 -0.63 -20.61 9.21
C GLY A 27 -1.46 -20.90 7.95
N ASP A 28 -2.32 -20.00 7.49
CA ASP A 28 -3.04 -20.22 6.24
C ASP A 28 -2.12 -20.14 5.03
N THR A 29 -2.20 -21.19 4.22
CA THR A 29 -1.61 -21.34 2.89
C THR A 29 -1.89 -20.11 2.04
N TYR A 30 -0.87 -19.65 1.30
CA TYR A 30 -0.99 -18.59 0.30
C TYR A 30 -2.21 -18.83 -0.59
N ASP A 31 -3.31 -18.12 -0.33
CA ASP A 31 -4.51 -18.19 -1.14
C ASP A 31 -4.20 -17.65 -2.55
N ASP A 32 -4.87 -18.19 -3.57
CA ASP A 32 -4.70 -17.88 -5.02
C ASP A 32 -4.95 -16.40 -5.34
N THR A 33 -5.37 -15.63 -4.34
CA THR A 33 -5.67 -14.19 -4.38
C THR A 33 -4.51 -13.31 -3.91
N THR A 34 -3.32 -13.88 -3.74
CA THR A 34 -2.10 -13.14 -3.37
C THR A 34 -1.40 -12.58 -4.61
N PHE A 35 -1.24 -11.26 -4.65
CA PHE A 35 -0.53 -10.55 -5.70
C PHE A 35 0.81 -10.04 -5.17
N ASN A 36 1.91 -10.51 -5.75
CA ASN A 36 3.24 -9.96 -5.49
C ASN A 36 3.57 -8.90 -6.53
N CYS A 37 4.04 -7.75 -6.06
CA CYS A 37 4.45 -6.64 -6.88
C CYS A 37 5.97 -6.47 -6.76
N ASN A 38 6.66 -6.62 -7.90
CA ASN A 38 8.12 -6.54 -7.95
C ASN A 38 8.66 -5.12 -7.81
N LYS A 39 7.81 -4.10 -7.87
CA LYS A 39 8.18 -2.69 -7.73
C LYS A 39 7.44 -2.09 -6.54
N ASN A 40 8.16 -1.81 -5.47
CA ASN A 40 7.65 -1.03 -4.36
C ASN A 40 7.60 0.46 -4.73
N VAL A 41 6.41 1.04 -4.63
CA VAL A 41 6.17 2.49 -4.83
C VAL A 41 6.00 3.23 -3.52
N PHE A 42 6.10 2.51 -2.39
CA PHE A 42 5.93 3.04 -1.05
C PHE A 42 7.26 3.16 -0.31
N LYS A 43 7.37 4.22 0.46
CA LYS A 43 8.38 4.45 1.48
C LYS A 43 7.72 4.21 2.83
N VAL A 44 8.23 3.27 3.61
CA VAL A 44 7.72 2.98 4.95
C VAL A 44 8.31 3.97 5.93
N LYS A 45 7.47 4.70 6.66
CA LYS A 45 7.93 5.59 7.74
C LYS A 45 8.16 4.86 9.04
N ASN A 46 7.25 3.94 9.39
CA ASN A 46 7.25 3.21 10.65
C ASN A 46 6.98 1.74 10.35
N TRP A 47 7.94 0.85 10.58
CA TRP A 47 7.81 -0.58 10.34
C TRP A 47 6.93 -1.25 11.41
N THR A 48 6.13 -2.26 11.03
CA THR A 48 5.27 -3.01 11.97
C THR A 48 6.09 -4.02 12.77
N TYR A 49 6.99 -4.73 12.08
CA TYR A 49 7.94 -5.68 12.66
C TYR A 49 9.34 -5.34 12.17
N ASN A 50 10.30 -5.28 13.08
CA ASN A 50 11.67 -4.84 12.79
C ASN A 50 12.73 -5.67 13.56
N ASP A 51 12.49 -6.97 13.69
CA ASP A 51 13.28 -7.91 14.49
C ASP A 51 14.62 -8.32 13.81
N GLY A 52 15.45 -7.35 13.40
CA GLY A 52 16.77 -7.62 12.83
C GLY A 52 17.26 -6.57 11.84
N GLU A 53 18.09 -7.00 10.88
CA GLU A 53 18.60 -6.16 9.79
C GLU A 53 17.50 -5.84 8.78
N GLY A 54 17.70 -4.78 7.99
CA GLY A 54 16.67 -4.14 7.15
C GLY A 54 15.82 -5.09 6.30
N ASP A 55 16.35 -6.24 5.87
CA ASP A 55 15.62 -7.23 5.07
C ASP A 55 14.54 -8.00 5.84
N SER A 56 14.66 -8.12 7.17
CA SER A 56 13.64 -8.77 8.01
C SER A 56 12.50 -7.83 8.38
N TRP A 57 12.60 -6.55 8.04
CA TRP A 57 11.58 -5.57 8.38
C TRP A 57 10.33 -5.80 7.56
N THR A 58 9.17 -5.68 8.20
CA THR A 58 7.88 -5.85 7.54
C THR A 58 6.91 -4.79 8.02
N TRP A 59 6.28 -4.12 7.06
CA TRP A 59 5.13 -3.26 7.32
C TRP A 59 3.89 -3.96 6.79
N GLU A 60 2.83 -3.95 7.57
CA GLU A 60 1.54 -4.47 7.10
C GLU A 60 0.35 -3.74 7.67
N LYS A 61 -0.67 -3.56 6.84
CA LYS A 61 -1.97 -3.00 7.24
C LYS A 61 -3.06 -3.45 6.28
N GLY A 62 -4.31 -3.45 6.76
CA GLY A 62 -5.47 -3.55 5.87
C GLY A 62 -5.42 -2.44 4.82
N PHE A 63 -5.66 -2.78 3.55
CA PHE A 63 -5.64 -1.82 2.45
C PHE A 63 -6.72 -0.74 2.62
N ASP A 64 -7.84 -1.10 3.25
CA ASP A 64 -8.91 -0.19 3.67
C ASP A 64 -8.45 0.88 4.69
N LYS A 65 -7.33 0.65 5.37
CA LYS A 65 -6.73 1.60 6.33
C LYS A 65 -5.74 2.56 5.68
N ILE A 66 -5.45 2.41 4.40
CA ILE A 66 -4.58 3.33 3.65
C ILE A 66 -5.46 4.41 3.05
N LYS A 67 -5.46 5.59 3.68
CA LYS A 67 -6.26 6.73 3.20
C LYS A 67 -5.44 7.51 2.18
N LEU A 68 -6.07 7.81 1.04
CA LEU A 68 -5.51 8.70 0.03
C LEU A 68 -6.24 10.04 0.07
N THR A 69 -5.50 11.13 -0.05
CA THR A 69 -6.03 12.47 -0.26
C THR A 69 -5.66 12.97 -1.65
N LEU A 70 -6.45 13.91 -2.18
CA LEU A 70 -6.16 14.59 -3.44
C LEU A 70 -5.68 16.00 -3.12
N GLU A 71 -4.54 16.39 -3.68
CA GLU A 71 -3.92 17.71 -3.52
C GLU A 71 -3.56 18.29 -4.91
N ASN A 72 -3.23 19.58 -4.97
CA ASN A 72 -2.76 20.27 -6.18
C ASN A 72 -3.59 20.04 -7.45
N CYS A 73 -4.92 20.04 -7.33
CA CYS A 73 -5.78 19.76 -8.48
C CYS A 73 -5.72 20.87 -9.54
N VAL A 74 -5.46 20.51 -10.79
CA VAL A 74 -5.47 21.39 -11.96
C VAL A 74 -6.55 20.93 -12.93
N SER A 75 -7.29 21.88 -13.49
CA SER A 75 -8.29 21.60 -14.52
C SER A 75 -7.80 22.09 -15.88
N GLU A 76 -7.69 21.17 -16.85
CA GLU A 76 -7.33 21.47 -18.24
C GLU A 76 -8.15 20.60 -19.20
N ASN A 77 -8.67 21.20 -20.27
CA ASN A 77 -9.40 20.50 -21.35
C ASN A 77 -10.49 19.54 -20.84
N ASP A 78 -11.41 20.06 -20.02
CA ASP A 78 -12.52 19.31 -19.39
C ASP A 78 -12.11 18.13 -18.49
N ARG A 79 -10.82 18.01 -18.16
CA ARG A 79 -10.30 17.03 -17.21
C ARG A 79 -9.81 17.71 -15.95
N LYS A 80 -9.98 17.02 -14.83
CA LYS A 80 -9.40 17.42 -13.55
C LYS A 80 -8.33 16.42 -13.15
N GLU A 81 -7.10 16.89 -13.03
CA GLU A 81 -5.96 16.11 -12.58
C GLU A 81 -5.59 16.54 -11.17
N CYS A 82 -5.41 15.60 -10.25
CA CYS A 82 -4.96 15.86 -8.89
C CYS A 82 -3.79 14.95 -8.53
N ASP A 83 -2.86 15.47 -7.74
CA ASP A 83 -1.83 14.63 -7.11
C ASP A 83 -2.47 13.78 -6.02
N MET A 84 -2.14 12.49 -5.97
CA MET A 84 -2.58 11.61 -4.90
C MET A 84 -1.54 11.59 -3.79
N LYS A 85 -1.96 11.77 -2.54
CA LYS A 85 -1.08 11.67 -1.38
C LYS A 85 -1.55 10.56 -0.45
N VAL A 86 -0.61 9.78 0.08
CA VAL A 86 -0.91 8.85 1.16
C VAL A 86 -1.01 9.64 2.45
N SER A 87 -2.12 9.49 3.17
CA SER A 87 -2.30 10.16 4.48
C SER A 87 -1.19 9.74 5.44
N GLU A 88 -0.67 10.70 6.19
CA GLU A 88 0.44 10.51 7.14
C GLU A 88 0.13 9.42 8.19
N ASP A 89 -1.13 9.31 8.60
CA ASP A 89 -1.63 8.28 9.54
C ASP A 89 -1.47 6.84 9.04
N SER A 90 -1.21 6.67 7.73
CA SER A 90 -0.98 5.35 7.14
C SER A 90 0.40 4.80 7.51
N GLY A 91 1.36 5.65 7.91
CA GLY A 91 2.76 5.23 8.12
C GLY A 91 3.51 4.96 6.81
N LEU A 92 2.95 5.40 5.68
CA LEU A 92 3.48 5.24 4.33
C LEU A 92 3.58 6.60 3.65
N GLU A 93 4.53 6.69 2.73
CA GLU A 93 4.64 7.73 1.72
C GLU A 93 4.87 7.09 0.35
N TRP A 94 4.71 7.88 -0.71
CA TRP A 94 5.25 7.48 -2.01
C TRP A 94 6.77 7.49 -1.97
N GLN A 95 7.41 6.59 -2.71
CA GLN A 95 8.85 6.68 -2.91
C GLN A 95 9.24 7.96 -3.64
N ASP A 96 10.45 8.43 -3.37
CA ASP A 96 11.02 9.60 -4.03
C ASP A 96 11.04 9.36 -5.56
N GLY A 97 10.48 10.30 -6.31
CA GLY A 97 10.35 10.21 -7.77
C GLY A 97 9.15 9.41 -8.29
N PHE A 98 8.34 8.80 -7.42
CA PHE A 98 7.06 8.22 -7.86
C PHE A 98 6.00 9.33 -8.01
N THR A 99 5.39 9.40 -9.19
CA THR A 99 4.31 10.36 -9.48
C THR A 99 2.97 9.63 -9.47
N SER A 100 2.09 10.02 -8.56
CA SER A 100 0.76 9.44 -8.38
C SER A 100 -0.31 10.49 -8.70
N LYS A 101 -1.15 10.20 -9.68
CA LYS A 101 -2.16 11.14 -10.19
C LYS A 101 -3.52 10.48 -10.32
N ALA A 102 -4.56 11.22 -9.98
CA ALA A 102 -5.95 10.88 -10.26
C ALA A 102 -6.48 11.81 -11.35
N ILE A 103 -7.13 11.26 -12.38
CA ILE A 103 -7.69 12.01 -13.50
C ILE A 103 -9.19 11.72 -13.55
N PHE A 104 -9.99 12.78 -13.60
CA PHE A 104 -11.44 12.76 -13.67
C PHE A 104 -11.92 13.51 -14.91
#